data_AF-X1R9N6-F1
#
_entry.id   AF-X1R9N6-F1
#
_cell.length_a   1.000
_cell.length_b   1.000
_cell.length_c   1.000
_cell.angle_alpha   90.00
_cell.angle_beta   90.00
_cell.angle_gamma   90.00
#
_symmetry.space_group_name_H-M   'P 1'
#
loop_
_entity.id
_entity.type
_entity.pdbx_description
1 polymer ?
#
loop_
_entity_poly.entity_id
_entity_poly.type
_entity_poly.pdbx_seq_one_letter_code
_entity_poly.pdbx_strand_id
1 'polypeptide(L)'
;MKGIWDKKADIVKKGDDLRDVSPLLDKTWRDDCGFTHYIFSKVTFTNPWYSIPENDLELFHNFIEGGSRAYPSDGSIPCDIIAAEARKILKKLEECSNDPNHHYCELALDALKNGKFSLVRGTLKLYLGKYTSRDWRRKRFTDDIDFWMFHVILLDSTLRDCSFIKNKNTGEWEKAIEWNNPNTKEFRRETLFAANNLNQLLDFGAGSYLEGSSLKEIFDKKIKRGHDVDLSDIINVAMVNNGIDGIHKNEWLDAWNSFEQAANTRNTRTTSNLISIYRYSFAIADHLEKVGEAIKKYKDIILDKSIYPDEKIKTLCRISTHWEKFWDANGVDEARKMIHDFYGEQAEEKPLHAQNLRKIAKNILKLLNSKYEYLKVIFEIEP
;
A
#
# COMPACT_ATOMS: atom_id res chain seq x y z
N MET A 1 -21.12 -7.69 25.77
CA MET A 1 -21.83 -7.26 24.55
C MET A 1 -21.27 -8.05 23.37
N LYS A 2 -22.12 -8.82 22.66
CA LYS A 2 -21.75 -9.55 21.44
C LYS A 2 -22.15 -8.70 20.23
N GLY A 3 -21.30 -8.61 19.21
CA GLY A 3 -21.69 -8.08 17.89
C GLY A 3 -21.47 -6.59 17.64
N ILE A 4 -20.56 -5.91 18.35
CA ILE A 4 -20.15 -4.53 17.98
C ILE A 4 -19.05 -4.57 16.92
N TRP A 5 -18.07 -5.46 17.10
CA TRP A 5 -17.03 -5.79 16.13
C TRP A 5 -16.69 -7.27 16.25
N ASP A 6 -16.04 -7.80 15.22
CA ASP A 6 -15.50 -9.15 15.20
C ASP A 6 -14.12 -9.15 15.87
N LYS A 7 -13.96 -9.92 16.96
CA LYS A 7 -12.67 -10.06 17.66
C LYS A 7 -11.61 -10.78 16.82
N LYS A 8 -12.03 -11.40 15.72
CA LYS A 8 -11.23 -12.21 14.82
C LYS A 8 -11.58 -11.75 13.40
N ALA A 9 -10.60 -11.25 12.65
CA ALA A 9 -10.78 -10.69 11.31
C ALA A 9 -9.75 -11.26 10.32
N ASP A 10 -10.08 -11.33 9.03
CA ASP A 10 -9.21 -11.98 8.02
C ASP A 10 -7.80 -11.34 7.91
N ILE A 11 -6.72 -12.14 7.94
CA ILE A 11 -5.34 -11.68 7.68
C ILE A 11 -5.01 -11.69 6.18
N VAL A 12 -5.16 -12.84 5.51
CA VAL A 12 -4.72 -13.03 4.11
C VAL A 12 -5.91 -13.24 3.16
N LYS A 13 -6.85 -14.12 3.51
CA LYS A 13 -8.07 -14.45 2.77
C LYS A 13 -9.23 -14.63 3.74
N LYS A 14 -10.46 -14.56 3.22
CA LYS A 14 -11.68 -14.82 3.98
C LYS A 14 -11.64 -16.20 4.62
N GLY A 15 -11.61 -16.26 5.96
CA GLY A 15 -11.62 -17.52 6.72
C GLY A 15 -10.26 -18.15 7.02
N ASP A 16 -9.13 -17.55 6.60
CA ASP A 16 -7.79 -17.94 7.05
C ASP A 16 -7.36 -17.10 8.26
N ASP A 17 -6.43 -17.65 9.07
CA ASP A 17 -5.84 -17.10 10.31
C ASP A 17 -6.35 -15.70 10.69
N LEU A 18 -7.19 -15.65 11.72
CA LEU A 18 -7.92 -14.44 12.04
C LEU A 18 -7.08 -13.52 12.95
N ARG A 19 -6.77 -12.31 12.45
CA ARG A 19 -6.19 -11.17 13.18
C ARG A 19 -6.97 -10.95 14.46
N ASP A 20 -6.25 -10.87 15.57
CA ASP A 20 -6.87 -10.59 16.87
C ASP A 20 -7.18 -9.10 17.01
N VAL A 21 -8.47 -8.81 17.11
CA VAL A 21 -9.04 -7.47 17.33
C VAL A 21 -9.69 -7.41 18.72
N SER A 22 -9.13 -8.13 19.70
CA SER A 22 -9.59 -8.05 21.09
C SER A 22 -8.97 -6.84 21.80
N PRO A 23 -9.75 -6.15 22.64
CA PRO A 23 -9.23 -5.15 23.56
C PRO A 23 -8.48 -5.84 24.71
N LEU A 24 -7.66 -5.06 25.40
CA LEU A 24 -6.99 -5.45 26.63
C LEU A 24 -8.04 -5.52 27.74
N LEU A 25 -8.40 -6.75 28.13
CA LEU A 25 -9.48 -7.00 29.10
C LEU A 25 -9.16 -6.45 30.48
N ASP A 26 -7.88 -6.50 30.88
CA ASP A 26 -7.34 -5.98 32.12
C ASP A 26 -7.37 -4.45 32.18
N LYS A 27 -7.36 -3.77 31.03
CA LYS A 27 -7.43 -2.31 30.93
C LYS A 27 -8.81 -1.78 30.56
N THR A 28 -9.76 -2.65 30.21
CA THR A 28 -11.13 -2.25 29.88
C THR A 28 -11.88 -1.89 31.16
N TRP A 29 -12.52 -0.72 31.20
CA TRP A 29 -13.19 -0.22 32.39
C TRP A 29 -14.52 0.47 32.06
N ARG A 30 -15.31 0.80 33.09
CA ARG A 30 -16.59 1.51 32.95
C ARG A 30 -16.59 2.79 33.77
N ASP A 31 -17.02 3.89 33.17
CA ASP A 31 -17.10 5.19 33.85
C ASP A 31 -18.41 5.38 34.63
N ASP A 32 -18.46 6.47 35.40
CA ASP A 32 -19.62 6.86 36.22
C ASP A 32 -20.85 7.24 35.37
N CYS A 33 -20.64 7.63 34.10
CA CYS A 33 -21.70 7.91 33.14
C CYS A 33 -22.25 6.62 32.48
N GLY A 34 -21.63 5.48 32.78
CA GLY A 34 -21.98 4.15 32.33
C GLY A 34 -21.38 3.77 30.98
N PHE A 35 -20.41 4.52 30.44
CA PHE A 35 -19.63 4.19 29.24
C PHE A 35 -18.62 3.09 29.52
N THR A 36 -18.51 2.15 28.58
CA THR A 36 -17.45 1.13 28.60
C THR A 36 -16.31 1.57 27.69
N HIS A 37 -15.13 1.67 28.28
CA HIS A 37 -13.89 2.07 27.62
C HIS A 37 -13.10 0.82 27.22
N TYR A 38 -13.06 0.54 25.91
CA TYR A 38 -12.29 -0.56 25.35
C TYR A 38 -10.91 -0.05 24.92
N ILE A 39 -9.88 -0.48 25.65
CA ILE A 39 -8.49 -0.12 25.38
C ILE A 39 -7.87 -1.15 24.45
N PHE A 40 -7.27 -0.72 23.34
CA PHE A 40 -6.58 -1.60 22.40
C PHE A 40 -5.07 -1.38 22.43
N SER A 41 -4.31 -2.47 22.30
CA SER A 41 -2.87 -2.38 22.11
C SER A 41 -2.50 -1.95 20.69
N LYS A 42 -1.35 -1.29 20.58
CA LYS A 42 -0.68 -1.07 19.29
C LYS A 42 -0.18 -2.43 18.76
N VAL A 43 -0.35 -2.68 17.47
CA VAL A 43 0.08 -3.94 16.83
C VAL A 43 0.72 -3.62 15.48
N THR A 44 1.79 -4.34 15.13
CA THR A 44 2.42 -4.30 13.81
C THR A 44 1.94 -5.46 12.95
N PHE A 45 2.02 -5.33 11.63
CA PHE A 45 1.74 -6.46 10.75
C PHE A 45 2.66 -7.63 11.11
N THR A 46 2.09 -8.83 11.25
CA THR A 46 2.87 -10.03 11.53
C THR A 46 3.84 -10.26 10.38
N ASN A 47 5.14 -10.29 10.70
CA ASN A 47 6.17 -10.65 9.74
C ASN A 47 7.23 -11.50 10.44
N PRO A 48 7.30 -12.82 10.16
CA PRO A 48 8.23 -13.72 10.82
C PRO A 48 9.69 -13.45 10.44
N TRP A 49 9.94 -12.70 9.37
CA TRP A 49 11.28 -12.36 8.89
C TRP A 49 11.77 -11.01 9.39
N TYR A 50 11.01 -10.34 10.27
CA TYR A 50 11.35 -8.99 10.72
C TYR A 50 11.14 -8.81 12.23
N SER A 51 12.21 -8.45 12.93
CA SER A 51 12.17 -7.90 14.29
C SER A 51 12.58 -6.43 14.25
N ILE A 52 11.93 -5.61 15.07
CA ILE A 52 12.35 -4.21 15.26
C ILE A 52 13.44 -4.24 16.35
N PRO A 53 14.71 -3.96 16.01
CA PRO A 53 15.76 -3.92 17.02
C PRO A 53 15.55 -2.76 17.98
N GLU A 54 15.93 -2.94 19.24
CA GLU A 54 15.90 -1.86 20.24
C GLU A 54 17.10 -0.92 20.09
N ASN A 55 18.20 -1.39 19.49
CA ASN A 55 19.41 -0.62 19.30
C ASN A 55 19.31 0.28 18.06
N ASP A 56 19.51 1.59 18.24
CA ASP A 56 19.44 2.58 17.16
C ASP A 56 20.40 2.28 15.98
N LEU A 57 21.61 1.78 16.26
CA LEU A 57 22.60 1.50 15.21
C LEU A 57 22.18 0.27 14.40
N GLU A 58 21.69 -0.77 15.07
CA GLU A 58 21.11 -1.94 14.41
C GLU A 58 19.86 -1.56 13.59
N LEU A 59 19.03 -0.65 14.11
CA LEU A 59 17.88 -0.11 13.39
C LEU A 59 18.30 0.64 12.13
N PHE A 60 19.37 1.45 12.22
CA PHE A 60 19.97 2.12 11.08
C PHE A 60 20.52 1.11 10.05
N HIS A 61 21.26 0.10 10.47
CA HIS A 61 21.77 -0.97 9.60
C HIS A 61 20.63 -1.71 8.88
N ASN A 62 19.59 -2.10 9.62
CA ASN A 62 18.39 -2.71 9.05
C ASN A 62 17.69 -1.77 8.06
N PHE A 63 17.70 -0.47 8.29
CA PHE A 63 17.12 0.49 7.35
C PHE A 63 17.88 0.56 6.03
N ILE A 64 19.20 0.73 6.08
CA ILE A 64 20.00 0.90 4.86
C ILE A 64 20.06 -0.38 4.00
N GLU A 65 20.00 -1.55 4.62
CA GLU A 65 19.98 -2.84 3.92
C GLU A 65 18.59 -3.17 3.34
N GLY A 66 17.61 -2.27 3.49
CA GLY A 66 16.24 -2.47 3.02
C GLY A 66 15.39 -3.34 3.94
N GLY A 67 15.92 -3.78 5.09
CA GLY A 67 15.22 -4.57 6.09
C GLY A 67 14.16 -3.82 6.90
N SER A 68 14.17 -2.48 6.95
CA SER A 68 13.35 -1.64 7.87
C SER A 68 11.85 -1.92 7.97
N ARG A 69 11.26 -2.59 6.98
CA ARG A 69 9.85 -3.01 6.98
C ARG A 69 9.58 -3.91 5.78
N ALA A 70 8.87 -5.02 5.95
CA ALA A 70 8.21 -5.70 4.85
C ALA A 70 6.69 -5.46 4.90
N TYR A 71 6.09 -5.34 3.73
CA TYR A 71 4.67 -5.03 3.58
C TYR A 71 3.89 -6.32 3.28
N PRO A 72 2.71 -6.52 3.89
CA PRO A 72 1.79 -7.53 3.42
C PRO A 72 1.61 -7.42 1.90
N SER A 73 1.70 -8.55 1.23
CA SER A 73 1.69 -8.64 -0.23
C SER A 73 0.72 -9.75 -0.65
N ASP A 74 0.13 -9.60 -1.83
CA ASP A 74 -0.88 -10.49 -2.38
C ASP A 74 -0.41 -11.26 -3.62
N GLY A 75 0.85 -11.12 -4.02
CA GLY A 75 1.47 -11.91 -5.08
C GLY A 75 2.98 -12.05 -4.92
N SER A 76 3.64 -12.63 -5.91
CA SER A 76 5.07 -12.97 -5.91
C SER A 76 5.94 -12.07 -6.79
N ILE A 77 5.32 -11.18 -7.60
CA ILE A 77 6.04 -10.33 -8.55
C ILE A 77 6.23 -8.92 -7.96
N PRO A 78 7.45 -8.36 -8.00
CA PRO A 78 7.69 -6.97 -7.65
C PRO A 78 6.75 -6.01 -8.39
N CYS A 79 6.13 -5.09 -7.65
CA CYS A 79 5.14 -4.17 -8.24
C CYS A 79 5.73 -3.25 -9.32
N ASP A 80 7.04 -2.99 -9.33
CA ASP A 80 7.72 -2.20 -10.36
C ASP A 80 7.77 -2.92 -11.72
N ILE A 81 7.94 -4.25 -11.70
CA ILE A 81 7.89 -5.10 -12.90
C ILE A 81 6.48 -5.08 -13.47
N ILE A 82 5.46 -5.27 -12.63
CA ILE A 82 4.06 -5.22 -13.08
C ILE A 82 3.71 -3.82 -13.58
N ALA A 83 4.16 -2.77 -12.89
CA ALA A 83 3.95 -1.40 -13.33
C ALA A 83 4.58 -1.12 -14.71
N ALA A 84 5.69 -1.77 -15.06
CA ALA A 84 6.28 -1.68 -16.39
C ALA A 84 5.36 -2.32 -17.45
N GLU A 85 4.76 -3.48 -17.17
CA GLU A 85 3.78 -4.12 -18.06
C GLU A 85 2.51 -3.27 -18.20
N ALA A 86 1.97 -2.76 -17.09
CA ALA A 86 0.82 -1.86 -17.11
C ALA A 86 1.10 -0.61 -17.96
N ARG A 87 2.30 -0.03 -17.89
CA ARG A 87 2.69 1.11 -18.74
C ARG A 87 2.72 0.76 -20.23
N LYS A 88 3.13 -0.46 -20.61
CA LYS A 88 3.09 -0.91 -22.02
C LYS A 88 1.65 -0.95 -22.53
N ILE A 89 0.74 -1.52 -21.73
CA ILE A 89 -0.70 -1.60 -22.07
C ILE A 89 -1.29 -0.19 -22.19
N LEU A 90 -1.08 0.67 -21.19
CA LEU A 90 -1.58 2.05 -21.22
C LEU A 90 -1.01 2.87 -22.38
N LYS A 91 0.26 2.65 -22.73
CA LYS A 91 0.89 3.30 -23.90
C LYS A 91 0.24 2.83 -25.20
N LYS A 92 -0.12 1.55 -25.32
CA LYS A 92 -0.82 1.06 -26.51
C LYS A 92 -2.21 1.67 -26.67
N LEU A 93 -2.95 1.85 -25.58
CA LEU A 93 -4.22 2.59 -25.62
C LEU A 93 -4.04 4.04 -26.09
N GLU A 94 -2.99 4.71 -25.60
CA GLU A 94 -2.62 6.08 -26.00
C GLU A 94 -2.17 6.15 -27.47
N GLU A 95 -1.44 5.15 -27.97
CA GLU A 95 -1.12 5.04 -29.40
C GLU A 95 -2.39 4.88 -30.24
N CYS A 96 -3.34 4.03 -29.81
CA CYS A 96 -4.63 3.85 -30.49
C CYS A 96 -5.46 5.13 -30.53
N SER A 97 -5.48 5.93 -29.45
CA SER A 97 -6.25 7.18 -29.41
C SER A 97 -5.63 8.30 -30.25
N ASN A 98 -4.34 8.20 -30.58
CA ASN A 98 -3.62 9.20 -31.36
C ASN A 98 -3.56 8.86 -32.85
N ASP A 99 -4.06 7.70 -33.27
CA ASP A 99 -4.14 7.30 -34.68
C ASP A 99 -5.61 7.40 -35.17
N PRO A 100 -5.98 8.45 -35.92
CA PRO A 100 -7.34 8.63 -36.44
C PRO A 100 -7.82 7.49 -37.35
N ASN A 101 -6.88 6.71 -37.93
CA ASN A 101 -7.22 5.59 -38.80
C ASN A 101 -7.35 4.26 -38.04
N HIS A 102 -7.00 4.24 -36.74
CA HIS A 102 -7.13 3.04 -35.94
C HIS A 102 -8.61 2.71 -35.70
N HIS A 103 -9.01 1.46 -35.96
CA HIS A 103 -10.40 1.01 -35.84
C HIS A 103 -11.01 1.15 -34.43
N TYR A 104 -10.18 1.33 -33.39
CA TYR A 104 -10.61 1.64 -32.02
C TYR A 104 -10.30 3.07 -31.54
N CYS A 105 -9.94 4.00 -32.42
CA CYS A 105 -9.53 5.36 -32.04
C CYS A 105 -10.55 6.05 -31.13
N GLU A 106 -11.82 6.09 -31.53
CA GLU A 106 -12.91 6.71 -30.75
C GLU A 106 -13.13 6.03 -29.38
N LEU A 107 -13.04 4.69 -29.32
CA LEU A 107 -13.15 3.95 -28.05
C LEU A 107 -11.97 4.27 -27.13
N ALA A 108 -10.78 4.43 -27.68
CA ALA A 108 -9.57 4.77 -26.93
C ALA A 108 -9.62 6.22 -26.42
N LEU A 109 -10.11 7.16 -27.23
CA LEU A 109 -10.36 8.55 -26.81
C LEU A 109 -11.36 8.61 -25.66
N ASP A 110 -12.51 7.92 -25.77
CA ASP A 110 -13.50 7.91 -24.69
C ASP A 110 -12.99 7.19 -23.43
N ALA A 111 -12.23 6.09 -23.56
CA ALA A 111 -11.58 5.45 -22.43
C ALA A 111 -10.65 6.44 -21.70
N LEU A 112 -9.82 7.15 -22.44
CA LEU A 112 -8.77 8.02 -21.91
C LEU A 112 -9.23 9.41 -21.46
N LYS A 113 -10.52 9.73 -21.57
CA LYS A 113 -11.06 11.06 -21.22
C LYS A 113 -10.74 11.52 -19.79
N ASN A 114 -10.62 10.57 -18.86
CA ASN A 114 -10.29 10.83 -17.45
C ASN A 114 -8.80 10.57 -17.12
N GLY A 115 -7.97 10.43 -18.15
CA GLY A 115 -6.54 10.14 -18.06
C GLY A 115 -6.23 8.64 -17.94
N LYS A 116 -5.10 8.20 -18.48
CA LYS A 116 -4.74 6.77 -18.55
C LYS A 116 -4.70 6.03 -17.21
N PHE A 117 -4.40 6.71 -16.11
CA PHE A 117 -4.41 6.07 -14.80
C PHE A 117 -5.81 5.85 -14.22
N SER A 118 -6.89 6.40 -14.80
CA SER A 118 -8.26 6.02 -14.42
C SER A 118 -8.66 4.64 -14.96
N LEU A 119 -7.86 4.05 -15.85
CA LEU A 119 -8.13 2.74 -16.44
C LEU A 119 -7.65 1.58 -15.58
N VAL A 120 -6.81 1.87 -14.58
CA VAL A 120 -6.24 0.89 -13.64
C VAL A 120 -6.75 1.19 -12.23
N ARG A 121 -6.83 0.16 -11.40
CA ARG A 121 -7.30 0.25 -10.01
C ARG A 121 -6.32 -0.45 -9.05
N GLY A 122 -6.63 -0.39 -7.76
CA GLY A 122 -5.97 -1.19 -6.73
C GLY A 122 -4.50 -0.83 -6.58
N THR A 123 -3.68 -1.84 -6.33
CA THR A 123 -2.23 -1.69 -6.11
C THR A 123 -1.56 -0.93 -7.25
N LEU A 124 -1.94 -1.19 -8.50
CA LEU A 124 -1.32 -0.56 -9.67
C LEU A 124 -1.72 0.90 -9.84
N LYS A 125 -2.97 1.27 -9.51
CA LYS A 125 -3.36 2.70 -9.43
C LYS A 125 -2.53 3.43 -8.38
N LEU A 126 -2.41 2.85 -7.18
CA LEU A 126 -1.63 3.43 -6.09
C LEU A 126 -0.15 3.61 -6.46
N TYR A 127 0.42 2.60 -7.12
CA TYR A 127 1.81 2.63 -7.59
C TYR A 127 2.02 3.66 -8.70
N LEU A 128 1.26 3.58 -9.79
CA LEU A 128 1.46 4.40 -10.99
C LEU A 128 1.12 5.87 -10.73
N GLY A 129 0.09 6.11 -9.92
CA GLY A 129 -0.30 7.44 -9.48
C GLY A 129 0.61 8.03 -8.40
N LYS A 130 1.56 7.25 -7.84
CA LYS A 130 2.49 7.67 -6.78
C LYS A 130 1.81 8.11 -5.48
N TYR A 131 0.72 7.45 -5.10
CA TYR A 131 -0.02 7.75 -3.86
C TYR A 131 0.68 7.26 -2.58
N THR A 132 1.82 6.56 -2.69
CA THR A 132 2.52 5.89 -1.58
C THR A 132 3.98 6.32 -1.47
N SER A 133 4.69 5.82 -0.47
CA SER A 133 6.15 6.04 -0.35
C SER A 133 6.93 5.26 -1.41
N ARG A 134 8.16 5.71 -1.70
CA ARG A 134 9.08 4.95 -2.55
C ARG A 134 9.46 3.59 -1.96
N ASP A 135 9.54 3.50 -0.63
CA ASP A 135 9.84 2.27 0.09
C ASP A 135 8.74 1.21 -0.11
N TRP A 136 7.47 1.59 0.05
CA TRP A 136 6.34 0.70 -0.23
C TRP A 136 6.37 0.18 -1.67
N ARG A 137 6.60 1.06 -2.65
CA ARG A 137 6.65 0.68 -4.08
C ARG A 137 7.72 -0.35 -4.39
N ARG A 138 8.82 -0.39 -3.64
CA ARG A 138 9.94 -1.32 -3.87
C ARG A 138 9.73 -2.68 -3.20
N LYS A 139 8.88 -2.74 -2.19
CA LYS A 139 8.73 -3.91 -1.30
C LYS A 139 7.35 -4.54 -1.35
N ARG A 140 6.43 -3.96 -2.12
CA ARG A 140 5.10 -4.52 -2.39
C ARG A 140 5.18 -5.47 -3.58
N PHE A 141 4.60 -6.65 -3.42
CA PHE A 141 4.51 -7.67 -4.46
C PHE A 141 3.07 -8.00 -4.76
N THR A 142 2.70 -8.04 -6.02
CA THR A 142 1.36 -8.40 -6.49
C THR A 142 1.54 -9.27 -7.74
N ASP A 143 0.50 -9.94 -8.20
CA ASP A 143 0.50 -10.77 -9.41
C ASP A 143 -0.63 -10.35 -10.38
N ASP A 144 -1.37 -9.29 -10.05
CA ASP A 144 -2.58 -8.86 -10.76
C ASP A 144 -2.48 -7.42 -11.29
N ILE A 145 -3.01 -7.21 -12.50
CA ILE A 145 -3.40 -5.89 -13.00
C ILE A 145 -4.92 -5.80 -13.07
N ASP A 146 -5.47 -4.98 -12.17
CA ASP A 146 -6.88 -4.65 -12.12
C ASP A 146 -7.23 -3.48 -13.06
N PHE A 147 -7.93 -3.77 -14.16
CA PHE A 147 -8.49 -2.74 -15.04
C PHE A 147 -9.91 -2.33 -14.65
N TRP A 148 -10.26 -1.09 -15.03
CA TRP A 148 -11.59 -0.50 -14.92
C TRP A 148 -11.96 0.16 -16.26
N MET A 149 -12.41 -0.66 -17.24
CA MET A 149 -12.62 -0.19 -18.61
C MET A 149 -13.92 -0.71 -19.22
N PHE A 150 -14.87 0.19 -19.50
CA PHE A 150 -16.14 -0.12 -20.18
C PHE A 150 -15.98 -0.62 -21.61
N HIS A 151 -14.92 -0.20 -22.30
CA HIS A 151 -14.58 -0.65 -23.65
C HIS A 151 -13.84 -1.98 -23.63
N VAL A 152 -14.55 -3.07 -23.28
CA VAL A 152 -13.98 -4.42 -23.09
C VAL A 152 -13.26 -4.93 -24.34
N ILE A 153 -13.81 -4.70 -25.53
CA ILE A 153 -13.22 -5.16 -26.80
C ILE A 153 -11.86 -4.48 -27.05
N LEU A 154 -11.76 -3.18 -26.77
CA LEU A 154 -10.50 -2.44 -26.86
C LEU A 154 -9.47 -3.04 -25.90
N LEU A 155 -9.82 -3.24 -24.62
CA LEU A 155 -8.92 -3.82 -23.63
C LEU A 155 -8.46 -5.23 -24.04
N ASP A 156 -9.38 -6.10 -24.47
CA ASP A 156 -9.07 -7.45 -24.93
C ASP A 156 -8.15 -7.45 -26.17
N SER A 157 -8.27 -6.44 -27.05
CA SER A 157 -7.34 -6.27 -28.18
C SER A 157 -5.96 -5.84 -27.70
N THR A 158 -5.89 -4.81 -26.85
CA THR A 158 -4.62 -4.28 -26.34
C THR A 158 -3.85 -5.31 -25.51
N LEU A 159 -4.54 -6.11 -24.71
CA LEU A 159 -3.91 -7.18 -23.93
C LEU A 159 -3.27 -8.23 -24.85
N ARG A 160 -3.94 -8.62 -25.94
CA ARG A 160 -3.37 -9.51 -26.98
C ARG A 160 -2.13 -8.91 -27.61
N ASP A 161 -2.17 -7.64 -27.98
CA ASP A 161 -1.03 -6.92 -28.57
C ASP A 161 0.15 -6.83 -27.59
N CYS A 162 -0.13 -6.86 -26.28
CA CYS A 162 0.86 -6.90 -25.21
C CYS A 162 1.25 -8.32 -24.80
N SER A 163 0.93 -9.33 -25.61
CA SER A 163 1.29 -10.74 -25.42
C SER A 163 0.62 -11.43 -24.21
N PHE A 164 -0.51 -10.92 -23.74
CA PHE A 164 -1.34 -11.67 -22.81
C PHE A 164 -2.18 -12.71 -23.56
N ILE A 165 -2.39 -13.86 -22.93
CA ILE A 165 -3.16 -14.98 -23.45
C ILE A 165 -4.37 -15.17 -22.54
N LYS A 166 -5.57 -15.18 -23.13
CA LYS A 166 -6.80 -15.42 -22.36
C LYS A 166 -6.92 -16.89 -22.00
N ASN A 167 -6.93 -17.20 -20.72
CA ASN A 167 -7.23 -18.53 -20.24
C ASN A 167 -8.73 -18.79 -20.37
N LYS A 168 -9.10 -19.81 -21.15
CA LYS A 168 -10.50 -20.15 -21.43
C LYS A 168 -11.24 -20.73 -20.22
N ASN A 169 -10.50 -21.29 -19.26
CA ASN A 169 -11.09 -21.94 -18.09
C ASN A 169 -11.38 -20.93 -16.99
N THR A 170 -10.46 -20.01 -16.72
CA THR A 170 -10.61 -18.97 -15.67
C THR A 170 -11.25 -17.70 -16.22
N GLY A 171 -11.12 -17.44 -17.52
CA GLY A 171 -11.54 -16.18 -18.15
C GLY A 171 -10.53 -15.04 -17.99
N GLU A 172 -9.44 -15.26 -17.27
CA GLU A 172 -8.40 -14.27 -16.98
C GLU A 172 -7.38 -14.15 -18.10
N TRP A 173 -6.71 -13.00 -18.19
CA TRP A 173 -5.60 -12.79 -19.11
C TRP A 173 -4.27 -13.07 -18.42
N GLU A 174 -3.44 -13.91 -19.00
CA GLU A 174 -2.19 -14.38 -18.38
C GLU A 174 -0.98 -14.01 -19.23
N LYS A 175 0.13 -13.69 -18.58
CA LYS A 175 1.43 -13.46 -19.23
C LYS A 175 2.56 -13.98 -18.36
N ALA A 176 3.47 -14.77 -18.93
CA ALA A 176 4.70 -15.16 -18.25
C ALA A 176 5.64 -13.96 -18.16
N ILE A 177 6.10 -13.64 -16.96
CA ILE A 177 7.04 -12.55 -16.69
C ILE A 177 8.30 -13.11 -16.08
N GLU A 178 9.44 -12.64 -16.57
CA GLU A 178 10.77 -13.12 -16.20
C GLU A 178 11.64 -11.95 -15.74
N TRP A 179 12.36 -12.15 -14.64
CA TRP A 179 13.32 -11.17 -14.14
C TRP A 179 14.41 -11.83 -13.30
N ASN A 180 15.51 -11.13 -13.12
CA ASN A 180 16.54 -11.53 -12.17
C ASN A 180 16.31 -10.81 -10.85
N ASN A 181 16.28 -11.56 -9.74
CA ASN A 181 16.27 -10.97 -8.42
C ASN A 181 17.54 -10.12 -8.26
N PRO A 182 17.45 -8.81 -7.97
CA PRO A 182 18.62 -7.94 -7.92
C PRO A 182 19.60 -8.33 -6.79
N ASN A 183 19.10 -8.93 -5.72
CA ASN A 183 19.88 -9.32 -4.55
C ASN A 183 20.53 -10.71 -4.72
N THR A 184 19.74 -11.72 -5.11
CA THR A 184 20.24 -13.11 -5.22
C THR A 184 20.78 -13.44 -6.61
N LYS A 185 20.51 -12.60 -7.61
CA LYS A 185 20.74 -12.86 -9.05
C LYS A 185 20.03 -14.12 -9.57
N GLU A 186 19.11 -14.69 -8.77
CA GLU A 186 18.27 -15.81 -9.14
C GLU A 186 17.31 -15.39 -10.25
N PHE A 187 17.22 -16.21 -11.29
CA PHE A 187 16.22 -16.06 -12.34
C PHE A 187 14.84 -16.48 -11.80
N ARG A 188 13.88 -15.58 -11.90
CA ARG A 188 12.48 -15.79 -11.51
C ARG A 188 11.60 -15.76 -12.74
N ARG A 189 10.60 -16.64 -12.76
CA ARG A 189 9.54 -16.70 -13.75
C ARG A 189 8.21 -16.93 -13.06
N GLU A 190 7.29 -16.00 -13.22
CA GLU A 190 5.97 -16.06 -12.61
C GLU A 190 4.89 -15.73 -13.64
N THR A 191 3.63 -16.01 -13.30
CA THR A 191 2.48 -15.65 -14.14
C THR A 191 1.86 -14.35 -13.64
N LEU A 192 1.77 -13.37 -14.52
CA LEU A 192 1.06 -12.12 -14.32
C LEU A 192 -0.37 -12.26 -14.86
N PHE A 193 -1.34 -11.93 -14.03
CA PHE A 193 -2.75 -11.91 -14.41
C PHE A 193 -3.21 -10.48 -14.70
N ALA A 194 -4.13 -10.35 -15.63
CA ALA A 194 -4.84 -9.12 -15.92
C ALA A 194 -6.33 -9.40 -16.01
N ALA A 195 -7.13 -8.59 -15.33
CA ALA A 195 -8.57 -8.73 -15.28
C ALA A 195 -9.26 -7.38 -15.44
N ASN A 196 -10.44 -7.40 -16.05
CA ASN A 196 -11.32 -6.24 -16.07
C ASN A 196 -12.39 -6.41 -15.01
N ASN A 197 -12.37 -5.54 -13.99
CA ASN A 197 -13.21 -5.70 -12.81
C ASN A 197 -14.64 -5.18 -12.97
N LEU A 198 -15.11 -4.92 -14.19
CA LEU A 198 -16.48 -4.49 -14.41
C LEU A 198 -17.52 -5.52 -13.99
N ASN A 199 -17.19 -6.80 -14.01
CA ASN A 199 -18.06 -7.85 -13.47
C ASN A 199 -18.37 -7.63 -11.97
N GLN A 200 -17.48 -6.96 -11.23
CA GLN A 200 -17.68 -6.61 -9.82
C GLN A 200 -18.67 -5.44 -9.61
N LEU A 201 -19.18 -4.80 -10.68
CA LEU A 201 -20.33 -3.87 -10.60
C LEU A 201 -21.61 -4.60 -10.15
N LEU A 202 -21.72 -5.90 -10.41
CA LEU A 202 -22.93 -6.69 -10.17
C LEU A 202 -22.74 -7.74 -9.07
N ASP A 203 -21.56 -7.78 -8.43
CA ASP A 203 -21.25 -8.74 -7.37
C ASP A 203 -21.70 -8.21 -6.00
N PHE A 204 -22.99 -8.41 -5.72
CA PHE A 204 -23.61 -8.09 -4.42
C PHE A 204 -23.34 -9.15 -3.34
N GLY A 205 -22.82 -10.33 -3.72
CA GLY A 205 -22.75 -11.51 -2.84
C GLY A 205 -21.50 -11.54 -1.95
N ALA A 206 -20.38 -10.99 -2.42
CA ALA A 206 -19.11 -11.03 -1.68
C ALA A 206 -18.75 -9.73 -0.94
N GLY A 207 -19.61 -8.71 -0.96
CA GLY A 207 -19.29 -7.37 -0.41
C GLY A 207 -18.22 -6.64 -1.21
N SER A 208 -18.08 -7.01 -2.48
CA SER A 208 -17.06 -6.62 -3.46
C SER A 208 -17.60 -5.65 -4.52
N TYR A 209 -18.78 -5.05 -4.29
CA TYR A 209 -19.35 -4.04 -5.18
C TYR A 209 -18.37 -2.88 -5.38
N LEU A 210 -18.15 -2.51 -6.64
CA LEU A 210 -17.18 -1.50 -7.02
C LEU A 210 -17.79 -0.46 -7.92
N GLU A 211 -17.50 0.80 -7.63
CA GLU A 211 -18.10 1.95 -8.32
C GLU A 211 -17.13 2.65 -9.28
N GLY A 212 -15.83 2.31 -9.22
CA GLY A 212 -14.82 3.12 -9.90
C GLY A 212 -13.37 2.71 -9.64
N SER A 213 -12.48 3.60 -10.07
CA SER A 213 -11.01 3.49 -9.98
C SER A 213 -10.37 4.60 -9.14
N SER A 214 -11.17 5.52 -8.60
CA SER A 214 -10.68 6.63 -7.78
C SER A 214 -10.14 6.11 -6.45
N LEU A 215 -9.40 6.97 -5.75
CA LEU A 215 -8.90 6.64 -4.42
C LEU A 215 -10.04 6.32 -3.44
N LYS A 216 -11.18 7.02 -3.55
CA LYS A 216 -12.38 6.76 -2.73
C LYS A 216 -12.90 5.35 -2.93
N GLU A 217 -13.10 4.90 -4.17
CA GLU A 217 -13.60 3.55 -4.44
C GLU A 217 -12.60 2.46 -4.04
N ILE A 218 -11.30 2.72 -4.20
CA ILE A 218 -10.25 1.80 -3.72
C ILE A 218 -10.33 1.67 -2.20
N PHE A 219 -10.48 2.78 -1.47
CA PHE A 219 -10.57 2.79 -0.02
C PHE A 219 -11.84 2.08 0.47
N ASP A 220 -12.97 2.34 -0.17
CA ASP A 220 -14.24 1.70 0.19
C ASP A 220 -14.14 0.16 0.11
N LYS A 221 -13.61 -0.37 -1.00
CA LYS A 221 -13.32 -1.81 -1.16
C LYS A 221 -12.42 -2.33 -0.06
N LYS A 222 -11.29 -1.63 0.16
CA LYS A 222 -10.22 -2.07 1.06
C LYS A 222 -10.63 -2.05 2.53
N ILE A 223 -11.43 -1.06 2.95
CA ILE A 223 -11.97 -0.98 4.31
C ILE A 223 -13.01 -2.08 4.54
N LYS A 224 -13.88 -2.36 3.56
CA LYS A 224 -14.89 -3.42 3.67
C LYS A 224 -14.27 -4.83 3.68
N ARG A 225 -13.28 -5.07 2.81
CA ARG A 225 -12.56 -6.36 2.73
C ARG A 225 -11.61 -6.56 3.92
N GLY A 226 -10.68 -5.65 4.15
CA GLY A 226 -9.88 -5.55 5.37
C GLY A 226 -8.76 -6.57 5.56
N HIS A 227 -8.29 -7.21 4.49
CA HIS A 227 -7.08 -8.04 4.57
C HIS A 227 -5.89 -7.15 4.93
N ASP A 228 -4.83 -7.70 5.52
CA ASP A 228 -3.67 -6.91 5.96
C ASP A 228 -3.02 -6.14 4.80
N VAL A 229 -3.05 -6.69 3.59
CA VAL A 229 -2.62 -6.02 2.36
C VAL A 229 -3.48 -4.79 2.03
N ASP A 230 -4.79 -4.85 2.27
CA ASP A 230 -5.69 -3.72 2.05
C ASP A 230 -5.47 -2.62 3.07
N LEU A 231 -5.35 -3.00 4.34
CA LEU A 231 -5.10 -2.05 5.42
C LEU A 231 -3.72 -1.40 5.25
N SER A 232 -2.72 -2.19 4.85
CA SER A 232 -1.37 -1.69 4.54
C SER A 232 -1.40 -0.65 3.42
N ASP A 233 -2.14 -0.90 2.34
CA ASP A 233 -2.25 0.04 1.23
C ASP A 233 -2.90 1.37 1.68
N ILE A 234 -4.00 1.32 2.44
CA ILE A 234 -4.65 2.51 3.02
C ILE A 234 -3.65 3.29 3.89
N ILE A 235 -2.95 2.60 4.79
CA ILE A 235 -1.99 3.21 5.71
C ILE A 235 -0.83 3.87 4.94
N ASN A 236 -0.32 3.24 3.88
CA ASN A 236 0.78 3.80 3.10
C ASN A 236 0.37 5.02 2.28
N VAL A 237 -0.89 5.09 1.84
CA VAL A 237 -1.44 6.31 1.25
C VAL A 237 -1.58 7.39 2.31
N ALA A 238 -2.17 7.07 3.48
CA ALA A 238 -2.35 8.03 4.57
C ALA A 238 -1.02 8.58 5.11
N MET A 239 0.04 7.76 5.08
CA MET A 239 1.37 8.14 5.54
C MET A 239 1.93 9.33 4.77
N VAL A 240 1.73 9.38 3.44
CA VAL A 240 2.30 10.41 2.56
C VAL A 240 1.30 11.54 2.23
N ASN A 241 0.10 11.51 2.80
CA ASN A 241 -0.95 12.51 2.56
C ASN A 241 -1.45 13.09 3.89
N ASN A 242 -1.29 14.40 4.10
CA ASN A 242 -1.73 15.09 5.32
C ASN A 242 -3.12 15.77 5.18
N GLY A 243 -3.69 15.76 3.97
CA GLY A 243 -4.95 16.40 3.58
C GLY A 243 -4.92 17.93 3.47
N ILE A 244 -3.75 18.55 3.52
CA ILE A 244 -3.57 20.01 3.50
C ILE A 244 -2.91 20.45 2.19
N ASP A 245 -1.86 19.77 1.78
CA ASP A 245 -1.05 20.05 0.59
C ASP A 245 -0.73 18.76 -0.20
N GLY A 246 -0.01 18.90 -1.31
CA GLY A 246 0.36 17.80 -2.20
C GLY A 246 -0.56 17.60 -3.41
N ILE A 247 -0.04 16.91 -4.42
CA ILE A 247 -0.69 16.73 -5.73
C ILE A 247 -1.98 15.88 -5.67
N HIS A 248 -2.19 15.11 -4.60
CA HIS A 248 -3.34 14.23 -4.43
C HIS A 248 -4.34 14.72 -3.37
N LYS A 249 -4.19 15.95 -2.86
CA LYS A 249 -5.03 16.49 -1.77
C LYS A 249 -6.53 16.28 -2.00
N ASN A 250 -7.03 16.62 -3.17
CA ASN A 250 -8.47 16.55 -3.46
C ASN A 250 -8.99 15.10 -3.48
N GLU A 251 -8.25 14.17 -4.10
CA GLU A 251 -8.61 12.75 -4.07
C GLU A 251 -8.51 12.15 -2.68
N TRP A 252 -7.54 12.58 -1.87
CA TRP A 252 -7.41 12.17 -0.48
C TRP A 252 -8.59 12.65 0.37
N LEU A 253 -9.01 13.92 0.20
CA LEU A 253 -10.17 14.46 0.90
C LEU A 253 -11.45 13.71 0.51
N ASP A 254 -11.62 13.35 -0.76
CA ASP A 254 -12.75 12.54 -1.19
C ASP A 254 -12.65 11.10 -0.67
N ALA A 255 -11.45 10.51 -0.62
CA ALA A 255 -11.25 9.18 -0.06
C ALA A 255 -11.57 9.08 1.44
N TRP A 256 -11.56 10.20 2.17
CA TRP A 256 -12.04 10.25 3.56
C TRP A 256 -13.52 9.85 3.67
N ASN A 257 -14.33 10.16 2.66
CA ASN A 257 -15.75 9.79 2.63
C ASN A 257 -15.95 8.28 2.74
N SER A 258 -15.00 7.47 2.26
CA SER A 258 -15.05 6.00 2.39
C SER A 258 -14.96 5.54 3.84
N PHE A 259 -14.19 6.22 4.70
CA PHE A 259 -14.16 5.93 6.14
C PHE A 259 -15.49 6.27 6.81
N GLU A 260 -16.08 7.42 6.46
CA GLU A 260 -17.36 7.85 7.02
C GLU A 260 -18.50 6.91 6.62
N GLN A 261 -18.57 6.54 5.35
CA GLN A 261 -19.53 5.57 4.84
C GLN A 261 -19.37 4.21 5.52
N ALA A 262 -18.13 3.72 5.60
CA ALA A 262 -17.80 2.48 6.29
C ALA A 262 -18.24 2.51 7.76
N ALA A 263 -17.89 3.56 8.52
CA ALA A 263 -18.27 3.70 9.92
C ALA A 263 -19.80 3.82 10.12
N ASN A 264 -20.50 4.46 9.19
CA ASN A 264 -21.96 4.60 9.22
C ASN A 264 -22.70 3.26 9.05
N THR A 265 -22.10 2.29 8.33
CA THR A 265 -22.70 0.94 8.21
C THR A 265 -22.82 0.22 9.56
N ARG A 266 -21.95 0.58 10.53
CA ARG A 266 -21.82 -0.08 11.84
C ARG A 266 -21.68 -1.60 11.72
N ASN A 267 -21.19 -2.08 10.58
CA ASN A 267 -20.96 -3.49 10.32
C ASN A 267 -19.80 -3.97 11.20
N THR A 268 -19.92 -5.17 11.80
CA THR A 268 -18.94 -5.69 12.74
C THR A 268 -17.56 -5.82 12.11
N ARG A 269 -17.48 -6.35 10.87
CA ARG A 269 -16.24 -6.52 10.12
C ARG A 269 -15.59 -5.18 9.82
N THR A 270 -16.37 -4.23 9.30
CA THR A 270 -15.88 -2.89 8.99
C THR A 270 -15.36 -2.18 10.24
N THR A 271 -16.04 -2.35 11.37
CA THR A 271 -15.60 -1.80 12.66
C THR A 271 -14.28 -2.44 13.10
N SER A 272 -14.13 -3.76 12.97
CA SER A 272 -12.87 -4.46 13.22
C SER A 272 -11.74 -3.96 12.33
N ASN A 273 -12.02 -3.68 11.05
CA ASN A 273 -11.04 -3.17 10.11
C ASN A 273 -10.61 -1.75 10.47
N LEU A 274 -11.55 -0.85 10.80
CA LEU A 274 -11.25 0.49 11.28
C LEU A 274 -10.43 0.46 12.59
N ILE A 275 -10.76 -0.46 13.51
CA ILE A 275 -9.97 -0.69 14.72
C ILE A 275 -8.53 -1.08 14.38
N SER A 276 -8.39 -2.02 13.45
CA SER A 276 -7.10 -2.52 13.03
C SER A 276 -6.26 -1.44 12.36
N ILE A 277 -6.87 -0.59 11.51
CA ILE A 277 -6.18 0.52 10.85
C ILE A 277 -5.55 1.45 11.89
N TYR A 278 -6.30 1.94 12.89
CA TYR A 278 -5.70 2.88 13.86
C TYR A 278 -4.63 2.20 14.72
N ARG A 279 -4.80 0.92 15.09
CA ARG A 279 -3.80 0.15 15.86
C ARG A 279 -2.48 0.01 15.09
N TYR A 280 -2.58 -0.33 13.80
CA TYR A 280 -1.42 -0.40 12.92
C TYR A 280 -0.79 0.98 12.73
N SER A 281 -1.58 2.01 12.44
CA SER A 281 -1.10 3.38 12.22
C SER A 281 -0.29 3.91 13.40
N PHE A 282 -0.74 3.71 14.65
CA PHE A 282 0.03 4.11 15.83
C PHE A 282 1.34 3.33 15.97
N ALA A 283 1.30 2.00 15.85
CA ALA A 283 2.50 1.16 15.95
C ALA A 283 3.56 1.55 14.89
N ILE A 284 3.10 1.79 13.66
CA ILE A 284 3.96 2.19 12.55
C ILE A 284 4.51 3.60 12.77
N ALA A 285 3.71 4.54 13.28
CA ALA A 285 4.18 5.89 13.58
C ALA A 285 5.33 5.87 14.60
N ASP A 286 5.18 5.09 15.68
CA ASP A 286 6.22 4.95 16.71
C ASP A 286 7.50 4.34 16.13
N HIS A 287 7.38 3.35 15.23
CA HIS A 287 8.52 2.78 14.51
C HIS A 287 9.21 3.79 13.58
N LEU A 288 8.44 4.58 12.83
CA LEU A 288 8.99 5.55 11.89
C LEU A 288 9.78 6.65 12.60
N GLU A 289 9.34 7.10 13.78
CA GLU A 289 10.12 8.06 14.58
C GLU A 289 11.45 7.47 15.04
N LYS A 290 11.46 6.26 15.58
CA LYS A 290 12.70 5.57 15.96
C LYS A 290 13.66 5.44 14.78
N VAL A 291 13.14 5.05 13.61
CA VAL A 291 13.93 4.96 12.37
C VAL A 291 14.46 6.34 11.97
N GLY A 292 13.65 7.40 12.03
CA GLY A 292 14.08 8.76 11.72
C GLY A 292 15.23 9.23 12.60
N GLU A 293 15.13 9.02 13.91
CA GLU A 293 16.19 9.37 14.86
C GLU A 293 17.47 8.54 14.66
N ALA A 294 17.33 7.23 14.42
CA ALA A 294 18.45 6.35 14.10
C ALA A 294 19.20 6.81 12.83
N ILE A 295 18.47 7.16 11.76
CA ILE A 295 19.06 7.69 10.54
C ILE A 295 19.77 9.02 10.81
N LYS A 296 19.11 9.95 11.51
CA LYS A 296 19.69 11.25 11.85
C LYS A 296 21.01 11.12 12.61
N LYS A 297 21.09 10.15 13.52
CA LYS A 297 22.25 9.88 14.36
C LYS A 297 23.40 9.20 13.60
N TYR A 298 23.11 8.34 12.64
CA TYR A 298 24.11 7.44 12.04
C TYR A 298 24.32 7.59 10.53
N LYS A 299 23.56 8.44 9.82
CA LYS A 299 23.68 8.59 8.36
C LYS A 299 25.11 8.88 7.89
N ASP A 300 25.88 9.64 8.65
CA ASP A 300 27.23 10.07 8.27
C ASP A 300 28.24 8.90 8.26
N ILE A 301 27.93 7.79 8.94
CA ILE A 301 28.77 6.58 8.92
C ILE A 301 28.93 6.05 7.48
N ILE A 302 27.95 6.28 6.60
CA ILE A 302 28.05 5.87 5.19
C ILE A 302 29.19 6.56 4.44
N LEU A 303 29.69 7.69 4.93
CA LEU A 303 30.81 8.42 4.34
C LEU A 303 32.18 7.84 4.76
N ASP A 304 32.22 7.07 5.84
CA ASP A 304 33.45 6.44 6.34
C ASP A 304 33.80 5.20 5.50
N LYS A 305 34.88 5.28 4.73
CA LYS A 305 35.36 4.17 3.88
C LYS A 305 35.91 2.98 4.66
N SER A 306 36.28 3.16 5.93
CA SER A 306 36.74 2.06 6.80
C SER A 306 35.58 1.19 7.28
N ILE A 307 34.41 1.80 7.49
CA ILE A 307 33.20 1.12 7.94
C ILE A 307 32.37 0.63 6.74
N TYR A 308 32.18 1.50 5.75
CA TYR A 308 31.49 1.20 4.50
C TYR A 308 32.47 1.28 3.32
N PRO A 309 33.25 0.22 3.04
CA PRO A 309 34.10 0.18 1.86
C PRO A 309 33.26 0.19 0.57
N ASP A 310 33.91 0.45 -0.56
CA ASP A 310 33.24 0.60 -1.85
C ASP A 310 32.37 -0.61 -2.22
N GLU A 311 32.80 -1.84 -1.92
CA GLU A 311 32.00 -3.05 -2.14
C GLU A 311 30.68 -3.07 -1.37
N LYS A 312 30.64 -2.49 -0.16
CA LYS A 312 29.40 -2.35 0.61
C LYS A 312 28.49 -1.31 -0.04
N ILE A 313 29.01 -0.20 -0.54
CA ILE A 313 28.22 0.79 -1.28
C ILE A 313 27.62 0.20 -2.56
N LYS A 314 28.40 -0.59 -3.31
CA LYS A 314 27.91 -1.32 -4.49
C LYS A 314 26.76 -2.26 -4.12
N THR A 315 26.91 -2.98 -3.01
CA THR A 315 25.86 -3.88 -2.51
C THR A 315 24.59 -3.11 -2.14
N LEU A 316 24.71 -1.97 -1.46
CA LEU A 316 23.57 -1.10 -1.16
C LEU A 316 22.93 -0.54 -2.44
N CYS A 317 23.69 -0.24 -3.49
CA CYS A 317 23.08 0.21 -4.75
C CYS A 317 22.17 -0.86 -5.39
N ARG A 318 22.44 -2.15 -5.14
CA ARG A 318 21.62 -3.26 -5.70
C ARG A 318 20.22 -3.35 -5.10
N ILE A 319 19.94 -2.72 -3.96
CA ILE A 319 18.57 -2.73 -3.42
C ILE A 319 17.60 -1.96 -4.34
N SER A 320 18.10 -1.10 -5.25
CA SER A 320 17.29 -0.36 -6.23
C SER A 320 17.87 -0.47 -7.63
N THR A 321 17.05 -0.83 -8.62
CA THR A 321 17.43 -0.70 -10.04
C THR A 321 17.82 0.74 -10.42
N HIS A 322 17.29 1.75 -9.72
CA HIS A 322 17.67 3.14 -9.94
C HIS A 322 19.05 3.49 -9.37
N TRP A 323 19.38 2.97 -8.18
CA TRP A 323 20.67 3.19 -7.55
C TRP A 323 21.77 2.40 -8.25
N GLU A 324 21.47 1.16 -8.67
CA GLU A 324 22.37 0.35 -9.50
C GLU A 324 22.74 1.11 -10.79
N LYS A 325 21.74 1.61 -11.53
CA LYS A 325 21.98 2.43 -12.74
C LYS A 325 22.76 3.72 -12.46
N PHE A 326 22.46 4.41 -11.35
CA PHE A 326 23.17 5.64 -10.99
C PHE A 326 24.63 5.35 -10.68
N TRP A 327 24.89 4.29 -9.91
CA TRP A 327 26.24 3.83 -9.61
C TRP A 327 27.00 3.43 -10.88
N ASP A 328 26.39 2.63 -11.76
CA ASP A 328 27.00 2.21 -13.02
C ASP A 328 27.43 3.40 -13.90
N ALA A 329 26.65 4.49 -13.88
CA ALA A 329 26.91 5.68 -14.69
C ALA A 329 27.90 6.68 -14.05
N ASN A 330 27.94 6.79 -12.73
CA ASN A 330 28.65 7.88 -12.03
C ASN A 330 29.79 7.41 -11.11
N GLY A 331 29.91 6.11 -10.86
CA GLY A 331 30.92 5.55 -9.96
C GLY A 331 30.52 5.55 -8.48
N VAL A 332 31.36 4.93 -7.65
CA VAL A 332 31.03 4.58 -6.25
C VAL A 332 31.01 5.78 -5.31
N ASP A 333 31.87 6.78 -5.53
CA ASP A 333 31.94 7.97 -4.66
C ASP A 333 30.70 8.86 -4.83
N GLU A 334 30.20 9.04 -6.06
CA GLU A 334 28.95 9.77 -6.30
C GLU A 334 27.74 8.98 -5.81
N ALA A 335 27.74 7.66 -5.97
CA ALA A 335 26.70 6.81 -5.39
C ALA A 335 26.65 6.92 -3.85
N ARG A 336 27.81 7.03 -3.20
CA ARG A 336 27.90 7.22 -1.74
C ARG A 336 27.27 8.54 -1.30
N LYS A 337 27.54 9.64 -2.00
CA LYS A 337 26.90 10.95 -1.73
C LYS A 337 25.39 10.89 -1.93
N MET A 338 24.94 10.34 -3.06
CA MET A 338 23.50 10.16 -3.34
C MET A 338 22.80 9.36 -2.23
N ILE A 339 23.44 8.30 -1.72
CA ILE A 339 22.90 7.50 -0.62
C ILE A 339 22.81 8.32 0.66
N HIS A 340 23.86 9.08 1.00
CA HIS A 340 23.90 9.96 2.17
C HIS A 340 22.82 11.04 2.11
N ASP A 341 22.66 11.72 0.97
CA ASP A 341 21.64 12.73 0.73
C ASP A 341 20.24 12.14 0.89
N PHE A 342 20.01 10.97 0.28
CA PHE A 342 18.75 10.23 0.44
C PHE A 342 18.47 9.88 1.91
N TYR A 343 19.48 9.48 2.69
CA TYR A 343 19.29 9.24 4.13
C TYR A 343 18.96 10.54 4.89
N GLY A 344 19.54 11.67 4.48
CA GLY A 344 19.15 13.00 4.96
C GLY A 344 17.66 13.27 4.73
N GLU A 345 17.18 13.13 3.50
CA GLU A 345 15.77 13.29 3.14
C GLU A 345 14.87 12.35 3.97
N GLN A 346 15.27 11.08 4.12
CA GLN A 346 14.49 10.12 4.89
C GLN A 346 14.45 10.46 6.38
N ALA A 347 15.52 11.00 6.97
CA ALA A 347 15.48 11.45 8.36
C ALA A 347 14.45 12.57 8.60
N GLU A 348 14.20 13.42 7.60
CA GLU A 348 13.21 14.50 7.67
C GLU A 348 11.79 14.01 7.35
N GLU A 349 11.63 13.11 6.38
CA GLU A 349 10.33 12.58 5.97
C GLU A 349 9.69 11.65 7.02
N LYS A 350 10.49 10.83 7.73
CA LYS A 350 9.94 9.80 8.65
C LYS A 350 9.12 10.41 9.81
N PRO A 351 9.56 11.49 10.48
CA PRO A 351 8.73 12.18 11.47
C PRO A 351 7.42 12.73 10.90
N LEU A 352 7.44 13.31 9.69
CA LEU A 352 6.24 13.82 9.03
C LEU A 352 5.25 12.70 8.71
N HIS A 353 5.76 11.58 8.19
CA HIS A 353 4.98 10.37 7.96
C HIS A 353 4.35 9.83 9.26
N ALA A 354 5.09 9.81 10.37
CA ALA A 354 4.58 9.41 11.67
C ALA A 354 3.45 10.34 12.16
N GLN A 355 3.61 11.66 12.01
CA GLN A 355 2.58 12.64 12.37
C GLN A 355 1.29 12.45 11.54
N ASN A 356 1.42 12.22 10.24
CA ASN A 356 0.28 11.92 9.37
C ASN A 356 -0.47 10.66 9.81
N LEU A 357 0.26 9.60 10.16
CA LEU A 357 -0.32 8.36 10.66
C LEU A 357 -1.03 8.53 12.00
N ARG A 358 -0.48 9.31 12.93
CA ARG A 358 -1.17 9.61 14.19
C ARG A 358 -2.42 10.45 13.96
N LYS A 359 -2.38 11.42 13.04
CA LYS A 359 -3.53 12.25 12.69
C LYS A 359 -4.67 11.40 12.13
N ILE A 360 -4.39 10.52 11.17
CA ILE A 360 -5.43 9.65 10.60
C ILE A 360 -6.00 8.68 11.63
N ALA A 361 -5.14 8.10 12.48
CA ALA A 361 -5.56 7.18 13.54
C ALA A 361 -6.49 7.86 14.55
N LYS A 362 -6.14 9.09 15.00
CA LYS A 362 -6.99 9.91 15.87
C LYS A 362 -8.33 10.27 15.23
N ASN A 363 -8.34 10.57 13.93
CA ASN A 363 -9.57 10.88 13.22
C ASN A 363 -10.48 9.65 13.10
N ILE A 364 -9.93 8.46 12.85
CA ILE A 364 -10.69 7.21 12.83
C ILE A 364 -11.25 6.89 14.22
N LEU A 365 -10.46 7.03 15.28
CA LEU A 365 -10.93 6.87 16.66
C LEU A 365 -12.08 7.83 17.00
N LYS A 366 -11.93 9.12 16.68
CA LYS A 366 -12.98 10.13 16.86
C LYS A 366 -14.25 9.76 16.09
N LEU A 367 -14.10 9.32 14.84
CA LEU A 367 -15.20 8.88 14.00
C LEU A 367 -15.92 7.69 14.64
N LEU A 368 -15.20 6.62 15.00
CA LEU A 368 -15.78 5.45 15.67
C LEU A 368 -16.51 5.85 16.97
N ASN A 369 -15.87 6.63 17.85
CA ASN A 369 -16.48 7.05 19.11
C ASN A 369 -17.78 7.83 18.88
N SER A 370 -17.83 8.71 17.87
CA SER A 370 -19.08 9.41 17.50
C SER A 370 -20.18 8.47 17.01
N LYS A 371 -19.83 7.35 16.35
CA LYS A 371 -20.83 6.41 15.82
C LYS A 371 -21.38 5.46 16.87
N TYR A 372 -20.66 5.24 17.97
CA TYR A 372 -20.99 4.27 19.01
C TYR A 372 -21.35 4.89 20.38
N GLU A 373 -21.40 6.21 20.47
CA GLU A 373 -21.82 6.95 21.67
C GLU A 373 -23.18 6.48 22.22
N TYR A 374 -24.15 6.21 21.33
CA TYR A 374 -25.49 5.73 21.71
C TYR A 374 -25.49 4.36 22.42
N LEU A 375 -24.44 3.55 22.22
CA LEU A 375 -24.24 2.27 22.91
C LEU A 375 -23.44 2.42 24.20
N LYS A 376 -23.07 3.66 24.58
CA LYS A 376 -22.17 3.95 25.69
C LYS A 376 -20.84 3.22 25.55
N VAL A 377 -20.25 3.27 24.36
CA VAL A 377 -19.00 2.59 24.02
C VAL A 377 -17.96 3.61 23.57
N ILE A 378 -16.77 3.52 24.14
CA ILE A 378 -15.60 4.33 23.78
C ILE A 378 -14.46 3.40 23.40
N PHE A 379 -13.89 3.64 22.22
CA PHE A 379 -12.68 2.99 21.72
C PHE A 379 -11.47 3.87 22.04
N GLU A 380 -10.42 3.24 22.56
CA GLU A 380 -9.16 3.88 22.91
C GLU A 380 -7.97 3.04 22.46
N ILE A 381 -6.80 3.67 22.44
CA ILE A 381 -5.52 3.02 22.16
C ILE A 381 -4.61 3.23 23.36
N GLU A 382 -3.76 2.26 23.66
CA GLU A 382 -2.67 2.47 24.61
C GLU A 382 -1.80 3.67 24.22
N PRO A 383 -1.35 4.47 25.19
CA PRO A 383 -0.44 5.60 24.98
C PRO A 383 0.81 5.26 24.18
#